data_AF-A0AB35T1S8-F1
#
_entry.id   AF-A0AB35T1S8-F1
#
_cell.length_a   1.000
_cell.length_b   1.000
_cell.length_c   1.000
_cell.angle_alpha   90.00
_cell.angle_beta   90.00
_cell.angle_gamma   90.00
#
_symmetry.space_group_name_H-M   'P 1'
#
loop_
_entity.id
_entity.type
_entity.pdbx_description
1 polymer ?
#
loop_
_entity_poly.entity_id
_entity_poly.type
_entity_poly.pdbx_seq_one_letter_code
_entity_poly.pdbx_strand_id
1 'polypeptide(L)'
;MPDGAPGSEEREGLAAGEETLVDELAEFRSRLGARENTIRELHASLAEARLAADDERAARRAGEERLEVLKREHAALRERSDALERELGSRRRSRESQSREAETLRRENDRLSGEVSRREHLIRMAEEEVEELKSRYEALVVRKESALEDALRRIAGLERDLEEREVRILELEADLEERRLELERERTERMKLAEPENRLRAGIELFNESRHREAVTTLSRTLGQPNVHVELGRGEEPPVFIGFTWRGVSWRTFAANPGLAVEEPRIYVVSSGEDLSGVDEKPPNAHVGPGGRVLLGL
;
A
#
# COMPACT_ATOMS: atom_id res chain seq x y z
N MET A 1 30.89 17.98 178.89
CA MET A 1 30.24 18.23 180.19
C MET A 1 28.81 18.69 179.93
N PRO A 2 27.78 18.27 180.67
CA PRO A 2 27.69 17.23 181.71
C PRO A 2 26.82 16.03 181.24
N ASP A 3 26.81 14.81 181.78
CA ASP A 3 26.88 14.26 183.15
C ASP A 3 25.49 13.88 183.72
N GLY A 4 25.41 12.72 184.39
CA GLY A 4 24.26 12.36 185.25
C GLY A 4 23.64 10.96 185.06
N ALA A 5 24.06 10.01 185.89
CA ALA A 5 23.46 8.69 186.17
C ALA A 5 22.38 8.80 187.29
N PRO A 6 21.96 7.75 188.06
CA PRO A 6 21.84 6.27 187.89
C PRO A 6 20.54 5.65 188.51
N GLY A 7 20.44 4.30 188.53
CA GLY A 7 19.78 3.47 189.59
C GLY A 7 18.54 2.64 189.18
N SER A 8 18.64 1.31 188.96
CA SER A 8 18.38 0.16 189.90
C SER A 8 16.90 -0.06 190.28
N GLU A 9 16.29 -1.24 190.37
CA GLU A 9 16.60 -2.67 190.17
C GLU A 9 15.25 -3.44 190.29
N GLU A 10 15.12 -4.60 189.63
CA GLU A 10 14.37 -5.83 190.00
C GLU A 10 12.84 -5.76 190.32
N ARG A 11 11.92 -6.62 189.82
CA ARG A 11 11.96 -8.03 189.39
C ARG A 11 10.65 -8.44 188.67
N GLU A 12 10.74 -9.55 187.92
CA GLU A 12 9.68 -10.47 187.43
C GLU A 12 8.73 -9.94 186.33
N GLY A 13 8.54 -10.55 185.15
CA GLY A 13 8.91 -11.85 184.60
C GLY A 13 7.79 -12.35 183.67
N LEU A 14 8.15 -12.80 182.45
CA LEU A 14 7.36 -13.56 181.45
C LEU A 14 6.54 -12.78 180.39
N ALA A 15 6.66 -13.25 179.13
CA ALA A 15 5.90 -12.93 177.90
C ALA A 15 6.50 -11.89 176.91
N ALA A 16 7.71 -12.12 176.37
CA ALA A 16 8.37 -11.25 175.38
C ALA A 16 9.02 -12.01 174.20
N GLY A 17 8.31 -12.92 173.52
CA GLY A 17 8.93 -13.76 172.45
C GLY A 17 8.07 -14.24 171.28
N GLU A 18 6.76 -13.94 171.23
CA GLU A 18 5.86 -14.44 170.15
C GLU A 18 5.40 -13.36 169.16
N GLU A 19 5.55 -12.07 169.49
CA GLU A 19 4.98 -10.97 168.70
C GLU A 19 5.89 -10.52 167.53
N THR A 20 7.20 -10.77 167.61
CA THR A 20 8.18 -10.45 166.55
C THR A 20 8.27 -11.51 165.44
N LEU A 21 7.98 -12.78 165.75
CA LEU A 21 7.98 -13.89 164.78
C LEU A 21 6.74 -13.89 163.87
N VAL A 22 5.60 -13.38 164.36
CA VAL A 22 4.36 -13.26 163.59
C VAL A 22 4.47 -12.15 162.54
N ASP A 23 5.09 -11.01 162.90
CA ASP A 23 5.37 -9.93 161.96
C ASP A 23 6.44 -10.32 160.93
N GLU A 24 7.51 -11.02 161.33
CA GLU A 24 8.51 -11.55 160.38
C GLU A 24 7.91 -12.59 159.42
N LEU A 25 6.99 -13.44 159.87
CA LEU A 25 6.25 -14.40 159.01
C LEU A 25 5.26 -13.71 158.08
N ALA A 26 4.60 -12.65 158.53
CA ALA A 26 3.70 -11.84 157.70
C ALA A 26 4.49 -11.07 156.63
N GLU A 27 5.65 -10.51 156.99
CA GLU A 27 6.57 -9.86 156.05
C GLU A 27 7.15 -10.87 155.06
N PHE A 28 7.56 -12.07 155.50
CA PHE A 28 8.01 -13.13 154.60
C PHE A 28 6.91 -13.56 153.63
N ARG A 29 5.66 -13.75 154.08
CA ARG A 29 4.53 -14.09 153.20
C ARG A 29 4.19 -12.97 152.21
N SER A 30 4.23 -11.72 152.64
CA SER A 30 4.04 -10.56 151.75
C SER A 30 5.15 -10.49 150.70
N ARG A 31 6.40 -10.72 151.10
CA ARG A 31 7.57 -10.75 150.21
C ARG A 31 7.55 -11.95 149.26
N LEU A 32 7.04 -13.09 149.70
CA LEU A 32 6.87 -14.30 148.89
C LEU A 32 5.69 -14.15 147.91
N GLY A 33 4.57 -13.56 148.34
CA GLY A 33 3.44 -13.21 147.47
C GLY A 33 3.76 -12.10 146.46
N ALA A 34 4.56 -11.10 146.86
CA ALA A 34 5.12 -10.11 145.95
C ALA A 34 6.04 -10.78 144.93
N ARG A 35 6.94 -11.67 145.36
CA ARG A 35 7.78 -12.47 144.45
C ARG A 35 6.98 -13.39 143.54
N GLU A 36 5.92 -14.03 144.02
CA GLU A 36 5.02 -14.85 143.20
C GLU A 36 4.27 -14.02 142.18
N ASN A 37 3.83 -12.81 142.54
CA ASN A 37 3.25 -11.86 141.59
C ASN A 37 4.29 -11.41 140.57
N THR A 38 5.52 -11.09 141.00
CA THR A 38 6.62 -10.75 140.09
C THR A 38 6.96 -11.92 139.16
N ILE A 39 6.97 -13.16 139.65
CA ILE A 39 7.17 -14.36 138.83
C ILE A 39 6.03 -14.53 137.83
N ARG A 40 4.78 -14.30 138.24
CA ARG A 40 3.60 -14.39 137.36
C ARG A 40 3.62 -13.30 136.28
N GLU A 41 3.99 -12.07 136.63
CA GLU A 41 4.20 -10.95 135.70
C GLU A 41 5.37 -11.20 134.74
N LEU A 42 6.50 -11.72 135.23
CA LEU A 42 7.62 -12.11 134.38
C LEU A 42 7.24 -13.27 133.45
N HIS A 43 6.44 -14.23 133.90
CA HIS A 43 5.92 -15.30 133.04
C HIS A 43 4.95 -14.77 131.99
N ALA A 44 4.07 -13.83 132.35
CA ALA A 44 3.16 -13.18 131.40
C ALA A 44 3.93 -12.34 130.37
N SER A 45 4.89 -11.52 130.83
CA SER A 45 5.78 -10.73 129.97
C SER A 45 6.65 -11.62 129.05
N LEU A 46 7.15 -12.75 129.56
CA LEU A 46 7.88 -13.73 128.77
C LEU A 46 6.97 -14.41 127.73
N ALA A 47 5.71 -14.71 128.07
CA ALA A 47 4.74 -15.28 127.14
C ALA A 47 4.36 -14.29 126.03
N GLU A 48 4.14 -13.02 126.38
CA GLU A 48 3.90 -11.94 125.41
C GLU A 48 5.11 -11.72 124.49
N ALA A 49 6.33 -11.67 125.04
CA ALA A 49 7.54 -11.53 124.25
C ALA A 49 7.79 -12.74 123.33
N ARG A 50 7.43 -13.95 123.77
CA ARG A 50 7.49 -15.16 122.93
C ARG A 50 6.47 -15.13 121.81
N LEU A 51 5.22 -14.74 122.10
CA LEU A 51 4.16 -14.60 121.10
C LEU A 51 4.52 -13.53 120.07
N ALA A 52 5.01 -12.37 120.51
CA ALA A 52 5.50 -11.31 119.62
C ALA A 52 6.69 -11.78 118.76
N ALA A 53 7.63 -12.56 119.33
CA ALA A 53 8.73 -13.13 118.57
C ALA A 53 8.26 -14.20 117.56
N ASP A 54 7.26 -14.99 117.90
CA ASP A 54 6.65 -15.98 116.99
C ASP A 54 5.83 -15.30 115.89
N ASP A 55 5.10 -14.24 116.20
CA ASP A 55 4.38 -13.40 115.24
C ASP A 55 5.36 -12.69 114.29
N GLU A 56 6.47 -12.15 114.80
CA GLU A 56 7.53 -11.59 113.96
C GLU A 56 8.16 -12.65 113.05
N ARG A 57 8.41 -13.87 113.56
CA ARG A 57 8.92 -14.98 112.73
C ARG A 57 7.90 -15.39 111.67
N ALA A 58 6.62 -15.46 112.01
CA ALA A 58 5.56 -15.78 111.07
C ALA A 58 5.42 -14.69 109.98
N ALA A 59 5.48 -13.41 110.37
CA ALA A 59 5.47 -12.29 109.44
C ALA A 59 6.69 -12.28 108.51
N ARG A 60 7.89 -12.59 109.03
CA ARG A 60 9.11 -12.73 108.22
C ARG A 60 8.98 -13.89 107.23
N ARG A 61 8.53 -15.07 107.67
CA ARG A 61 8.29 -16.23 106.78
C ARG A 61 7.26 -15.92 105.70
N ALA A 62 6.13 -15.29 106.05
CA ALA A 62 5.13 -14.87 105.07
C ALA A 62 5.68 -13.82 104.08
N GLY A 63 6.56 -12.93 104.55
CA GLY A 63 7.29 -11.98 103.71
C GLY A 63 8.26 -12.65 102.74
N GLU A 64 9.03 -13.63 103.23
CA GLU A 64 9.96 -14.44 102.43
C GLU A 64 9.21 -15.27 101.36
N GLU A 65 8.11 -15.91 101.73
CA GLU A 65 7.27 -16.66 100.78
C GLU A 65 6.71 -15.75 99.67
N ARG A 66 6.20 -14.56 100.04
CA ARG A 66 5.74 -13.56 99.06
C ARG A 66 6.87 -13.08 98.16
N LEU A 67 8.05 -12.85 98.72
CA LEU A 67 9.23 -12.44 97.96
C LEU A 67 9.69 -13.53 96.99
N GLU A 68 9.62 -14.81 97.38
CA GLU A 68 9.90 -15.93 96.47
C GLU A 68 8.85 -16.07 95.36
N VAL A 69 7.57 -15.84 95.64
CA VAL A 69 6.52 -15.79 94.60
C VAL A 69 6.82 -14.64 93.62
N LEU A 70 7.07 -13.43 94.12
CA LEU A 70 7.40 -12.27 93.29
C LEU A 70 8.67 -12.48 92.46
N LYS A 71 9.70 -13.15 92.99
CA LYS A 71 10.90 -13.51 92.24
C LYS A 71 10.59 -14.47 91.09
N ARG A 72 9.75 -15.48 91.33
CA ARG A 72 9.32 -16.43 90.28
C ARG A 72 8.49 -15.73 89.21
N GLU A 73 7.56 -14.86 89.60
CA GLU A 73 6.78 -14.06 88.67
C GLU A 73 7.65 -13.11 87.85
N HIS A 74 8.59 -12.42 88.49
CA HIS A 74 9.55 -11.56 87.80
C HIS A 74 10.43 -12.35 86.82
N ALA A 75 10.90 -13.54 87.21
CA ALA A 75 11.64 -14.43 86.31
C ALA A 75 10.80 -14.88 85.11
N ALA A 76 9.54 -15.29 85.34
CA ALA A 76 8.63 -15.70 84.27
C ALA A 76 8.28 -14.53 83.32
N LEU A 77 8.05 -13.33 83.86
CA LEU A 77 7.83 -12.12 83.06
C LEU A 77 9.08 -11.75 82.25
N ARG A 78 10.27 -11.89 82.82
CA ARG A 78 11.54 -11.67 82.12
C ARG A 78 11.72 -12.65 80.97
N GLU A 79 11.52 -13.94 81.20
CA GLU A 79 11.60 -14.96 80.14
C GLU A 79 10.58 -14.69 79.02
N ARG A 80 9.36 -14.29 79.37
CA ARG A 80 8.34 -13.90 78.40
C ARG A 80 8.75 -12.66 77.61
N SER A 81 9.33 -11.65 78.26
CA SER A 81 9.87 -10.46 77.59
C SER A 81 10.96 -10.86 76.60
N ASP A 82 11.94 -11.65 77.04
CA ASP A 82 13.06 -12.10 76.20
C ASP A 82 12.56 -12.93 75.00
N ALA A 83 11.52 -13.75 75.19
CA ALA A 83 10.90 -14.52 74.10
C ALA A 83 10.20 -13.63 73.07
N LEU A 84 9.43 -12.64 73.52
CA LEU A 84 8.78 -11.66 72.65
C LEU A 84 9.80 -10.80 71.91
N GLU A 85 10.88 -10.38 72.57
CA GLU A 85 11.99 -9.66 71.93
C GLU A 85 12.67 -10.50 70.83
N ARG A 86 12.92 -11.79 71.10
CA ARG A 86 13.44 -12.73 70.10
C ARG A 86 12.50 -12.90 68.92
N GLU A 87 11.20 -13.00 69.16
CA GLU A 87 10.19 -13.12 68.11
C GLU A 87 10.11 -11.84 67.27
N LEU A 88 10.08 -10.66 67.89
CA LEU A 88 10.11 -9.37 67.20
C LEU A 88 11.38 -9.22 66.37
N GLY A 89 12.54 -9.64 66.90
CA GLY A 89 13.81 -9.67 66.17
C GLY A 89 13.77 -10.60 64.94
N SER A 90 13.16 -11.78 65.08
CA SER A 90 12.97 -12.73 63.97
C SER A 90 12.05 -12.17 62.89
N ARG A 91 10.89 -11.63 63.28
CA ARG A 91 9.94 -10.98 62.36
C ARG A 91 10.57 -9.80 61.63
N ARG A 92 11.36 -8.99 62.33
CA ARG A 92 12.10 -7.87 61.73
C ARG A 92 13.07 -8.36 60.65
N ARG A 93 13.91 -9.36 60.94
CA ARG A 93 14.84 -9.92 59.96
C ARG A 93 14.13 -10.51 58.74
N SER A 94 13.01 -11.20 58.95
CA SER A 94 12.19 -11.73 57.86
C SER A 94 11.64 -10.62 56.96
N ARG A 95 11.08 -9.55 57.55
CA ARG A 95 10.62 -8.37 56.80
C ARG A 95 11.76 -7.67 56.06
N GLU A 96 12.94 -7.55 56.66
CA GLU A 96 14.11 -6.99 56.00
C GLU A 96 14.55 -7.84 54.80
N SER A 97 14.52 -9.17 54.92
CA SER A 97 14.80 -10.09 53.79
C SER A 97 13.78 -9.93 52.67
N GLN A 98 12.48 -9.94 53.01
CA GLN A 98 11.39 -9.72 52.05
C GLN A 98 11.48 -8.34 51.38
N SER A 99 11.87 -7.31 52.12
CA SER A 99 12.06 -5.96 51.57
C SER A 99 13.19 -5.93 50.54
N ARG A 100 14.30 -6.63 50.78
CA ARG A 100 15.42 -6.72 49.82
C ARG A 100 15.04 -7.49 48.57
N GLU A 101 14.28 -8.58 48.72
CA GLU A 101 13.75 -9.35 47.60
C GLU A 101 12.78 -8.51 46.77
N ALA A 102 11.84 -7.81 47.42
CA ALA A 102 10.91 -6.91 46.75
C ALA A 102 11.64 -5.77 46.01
N GLU A 103 12.71 -5.22 46.59
CA GLU A 103 13.53 -4.20 45.92
C GLU A 103 14.27 -4.76 44.69
N THR A 104 14.78 -5.98 44.78
CA THR A 104 15.45 -6.66 43.66
C THR A 104 14.47 -6.89 42.51
N LEU A 105 13.29 -7.43 42.81
CA LEU A 105 12.23 -7.65 41.82
C LEU A 105 11.73 -6.34 41.20
N ARG A 106 11.63 -5.26 41.98
CA ARG A 106 11.28 -3.93 41.45
C ARG A 106 12.28 -3.45 40.40
N ARG A 107 13.58 -3.52 40.71
CA ARG A 107 14.63 -3.13 39.75
C ARG A 107 14.62 -3.97 38.48
N GLU A 108 14.34 -5.26 38.60
CA GLU A 108 14.18 -6.13 37.44
C GLU A 108 12.95 -5.77 36.61
N ASN A 109 11.82 -5.48 37.26
CA ASN A 109 10.60 -5.03 36.60
C ASN A 109 10.83 -3.71 35.84
N ASP A 110 11.50 -2.75 36.47
CA ASP A 110 11.87 -1.48 35.83
C ASP A 110 12.78 -1.71 34.60
N ARG A 111 13.76 -2.63 34.71
CA ARG A 111 14.64 -2.99 33.59
C ARG A 111 13.84 -3.57 32.42
N LEU A 112 12.95 -4.53 32.72
CA LEU A 112 12.13 -5.20 31.71
C LEU A 112 11.10 -4.26 31.09
N SER A 113 10.47 -3.39 31.90
CA SER A 113 9.57 -2.35 31.41
C SER A 113 10.28 -1.43 30.42
N GLY A 114 11.49 -0.97 30.75
CA GLY A 114 12.30 -0.18 29.83
C GLY A 114 12.68 -0.94 28.55
N GLU A 115 12.88 -2.26 28.62
CA GLU A 115 13.13 -3.10 27.45
C GLU A 115 11.89 -3.28 26.57
N VAL A 116 10.72 -3.46 27.17
CA VAL A 116 9.43 -3.50 26.47
C VAL A 116 9.19 -2.19 25.73
N SER A 117 9.33 -1.03 26.40
CA SER A 117 9.14 0.28 25.75
C SER A 117 10.11 0.51 24.59
N ARG A 118 11.37 0.05 24.70
CA ARG A 118 12.33 0.11 23.57
C ARG A 118 11.87 -0.76 22.39
N ARG A 119 11.40 -1.98 22.65
CA ARG A 119 10.92 -2.88 21.59
C ARG A 119 9.63 -2.37 20.95
N GLU A 120 8.70 -1.84 21.73
CA GLU A 120 7.48 -1.20 21.23
C GLU A 120 7.80 -0.03 20.31
N HIS A 121 8.80 0.78 20.66
CA HIS A 121 9.25 1.87 19.79
C HIS A 121 9.82 1.34 18.47
N LEU A 122 10.67 0.31 18.51
CA LEU A 122 11.23 -0.30 17.30
C LEU A 122 10.15 -0.94 16.41
N ILE A 123 9.17 -1.61 17.01
CA ILE A 123 8.02 -2.18 16.28
C ILE A 123 7.25 -1.07 15.59
N ARG A 124 6.95 0.03 16.28
CA ARG A 124 6.25 1.18 15.68
C ARG A 124 7.01 1.76 14.49
N MET A 125 8.32 1.95 14.62
CA MET A 125 9.15 2.44 13.50
C MET A 125 9.11 1.47 12.32
N ALA A 126 9.19 0.16 12.58
CA ALA A 126 9.11 -0.85 11.52
C ALA A 126 7.72 -0.89 10.85
N GLU A 127 6.64 -0.69 11.61
CA GLU A 127 5.28 -0.59 11.09
C GLU A 127 5.12 0.63 10.17
N GLU A 128 5.66 1.79 10.57
CA GLU A 128 5.70 3.01 9.76
C GLU A 128 6.49 2.78 8.45
N GLU A 129 7.67 2.16 8.53
CA GLU A 129 8.47 1.82 7.34
C GLU A 129 7.74 0.87 6.38
N VAL A 130 7.06 -0.14 6.92
CA VAL A 130 6.26 -1.08 6.12
C VAL A 130 5.11 -0.35 5.43
N GLU A 131 4.44 0.56 6.12
CA GLU A 131 3.31 1.31 5.55
C GLU A 131 3.76 2.30 4.47
N GLU A 132 4.92 2.95 4.66
CA GLU A 132 5.54 3.75 3.61
C GLU A 132 5.90 2.92 2.38
N LEU A 133 6.48 1.73 2.57
CA LEU A 133 6.85 0.84 1.46
C LEU A 133 5.62 0.35 0.70
N LYS A 134 4.54 -0.02 1.41
CA LYS A 134 3.25 -0.37 0.78
C LYS A 134 2.71 0.79 -0.05
N SER A 135 2.64 1.99 0.54
CA SER A 135 2.15 3.19 -0.16
C SER A 135 2.96 3.48 -1.43
N ARG A 136 4.30 3.34 -1.37
CA ARG A 136 5.18 3.51 -2.54
C ARG A 136 4.95 2.43 -3.59
N TYR A 137 4.75 1.18 -3.17
CA TYR A 137 4.48 0.06 -4.06
C TYR A 137 3.13 0.23 -4.76
N GLU A 138 2.08 0.58 -4.03
CA GLU A 138 0.75 0.86 -4.59
C GLU A 138 0.81 1.99 -5.61
N ALA A 139 1.47 3.11 -5.28
CA ALA A 139 1.67 4.21 -6.22
C ALA A 139 2.43 3.79 -7.48
N LEU A 140 3.44 2.90 -7.34
CA LEU A 140 4.17 2.36 -8.48
C LEU A 140 3.29 1.47 -9.35
N VAL A 141 2.47 0.59 -8.74
CA VAL A 141 1.53 -0.28 -9.45
C VAL A 141 0.54 0.56 -10.26
N VAL A 142 -0.12 1.54 -9.64
CA VAL A 142 -1.07 2.43 -10.33
C VAL A 142 -0.40 3.16 -11.51
N ARG A 143 0.84 3.64 -11.31
CA ARG A 143 1.60 4.30 -12.39
C ARG A 143 1.91 3.34 -13.54
N LYS A 144 2.25 2.08 -13.24
CA LYS A 144 2.56 1.06 -14.25
C LYS A 144 1.31 0.60 -14.98
N GLU A 145 0.20 0.43 -14.28
CA GLU A 145 -1.11 0.09 -14.87
C GLU A 145 -1.59 1.19 -15.83
N SER A 146 -1.53 2.46 -15.40
CA SER A 146 -1.87 3.59 -16.27
C SER A 146 -0.97 3.66 -17.51
N ALA A 147 0.35 3.44 -17.36
CA ALA A 147 1.26 3.42 -18.50
C ALA A 147 0.98 2.25 -19.46
N LEU A 148 0.57 1.09 -18.92
CA LEU A 148 0.18 -0.06 -19.72
C LEU A 148 -1.11 0.21 -20.49
N GLU A 149 -2.13 0.77 -19.85
CA GLU A 149 -3.37 1.15 -20.51
C GLU A 149 -3.14 2.12 -21.67
N ASP A 150 -2.30 3.14 -21.46
CA ASP A 150 -1.97 4.11 -22.50
C ASP A 150 -1.18 3.47 -23.66
N ALA A 151 -0.26 2.54 -23.35
CA ALA A 151 0.45 1.79 -24.37
C ALA A 151 -0.50 0.90 -25.20
N LEU A 152 -1.44 0.21 -24.55
CA LEU A 152 -2.44 -0.61 -25.22
C LEU A 152 -3.38 0.24 -26.10
N ARG A 153 -3.82 1.41 -25.62
CA ARG A 153 -4.61 2.37 -26.43
C ARG A 153 -3.84 2.82 -27.66
N ARG A 154 -2.54 3.11 -27.52
CA ARG A 154 -1.68 3.52 -28.64
C ARG A 154 -1.51 2.39 -29.66
N ILE A 155 -1.31 1.15 -29.21
CA ILE A 155 -1.20 -0.02 -30.10
C ILE A 155 -2.51 -0.20 -30.87
N ALA A 156 -3.66 -0.20 -30.19
CA ALA A 156 -4.95 -0.32 -30.86
C ALA A 156 -5.22 0.82 -31.86
N GLY A 157 -4.70 2.03 -31.61
CA GLY A 157 -4.73 3.13 -32.58
C GLY A 157 -3.90 2.81 -33.83
N LEU A 158 -2.66 2.38 -33.63
CA LEU A 158 -1.74 2.02 -34.71
C LEU A 158 -2.22 0.81 -35.53
N GLU A 159 -2.88 -0.15 -34.90
CA GLU A 159 -3.48 -1.30 -35.58
C GLU A 159 -4.57 -0.85 -36.55
N ARG A 160 -5.49 0.03 -36.12
CA ARG A 160 -6.51 0.61 -37.01
C ARG A 160 -5.88 1.42 -38.15
N ASP A 161 -4.90 2.27 -37.84
CA ASP A 161 -4.19 3.05 -38.87
C ASP A 161 -3.49 2.14 -39.89
N LEU A 162 -2.98 0.97 -39.45
CA LEU A 162 -2.36 -0.02 -40.33
C LEU A 162 -3.41 -0.68 -41.22
N GLU A 163 -4.54 -1.13 -40.65
CA GLU A 163 -5.65 -1.72 -41.40
C GLU A 163 -6.19 -0.75 -42.46
N GLU A 164 -6.38 0.54 -42.12
CA GLU A 164 -6.81 1.56 -43.08
C GLU A 164 -5.80 1.74 -44.22
N ARG A 165 -4.50 1.70 -43.92
CA ARG A 165 -3.45 1.79 -44.94
C ARG A 165 -3.39 0.55 -45.82
N GLU A 166 -3.59 -0.64 -45.26
CA GLU A 166 -3.65 -1.89 -46.03
C GLU A 166 -4.83 -1.88 -47.00
N VAL A 167 -6.01 -1.44 -46.56
CA VAL A 167 -7.16 -1.23 -47.45
C VAL A 167 -6.82 -0.23 -48.55
N ARG A 168 -6.20 0.90 -48.21
CA ARG A 168 -5.81 1.91 -49.20
C ARG A 168 -4.80 1.40 -50.22
N ILE A 169 -3.86 0.55 -49.80
CA ILE A 169 -2.90 -0.09 -50.71
C ILE A 169 -3.65 -0.99 -51.69
N LEU A 170 -4.58 -1.83 -51.21
CA LEU A 170 -5.38 -2.70 -52.07
C LEU A 170 -6.21 -1.91 -53.10
N GLU A 171 -6.82 -0.79 -52.68
CA GLU A 171 -7.51 0.11 -53.60
C GLU A 171 -6.58 0.66 -54.68
N LEU A 172 -5.41 1.18 -54.28
CA LEU A 172 -4.43 1.74 -55.21
C LEU A 172 -3.85 0.69 -56.16
N GLU A 173 -3.65 -0.55 -55.68
CA GLU A 173 -3.20 -1.66 -56.52
C GLU A 173 -4.26 -2.04 -57.56
N ALA A 174 -5.54 -2.06 -57.18
CA ALA A 174 -6.64 -2.29 -58.11
C ALA A 174 -6.73 -1.17 -59.17
N ASP A 175 -6.65 0.09 -58.75
CA ASP A 175 -6.64 1.24 -59.66
C ASP A 175 -5.45 1.18 -60.63
N LEU A 176 -4.26 0.81 -60.14
CA LEU A 176 -3.07 0.67 -60.98
C LEU A 176 -3.23 -0.45 -62.01
N GLU A 177 -3.82 -1.57 -61.63
CA GLU A 177 -4.04 -2.68 -62.55
C GLU A 177 -5.08 -2.33 -63.62
N GLU A 178 -6.16 -1.64 -63.24
CA GLU A 178 -7.13 -1.10 -64.20
C GLU A 178 -6.46 -0.16 -65.21
N ARG A 179 -5.66 0.80 -64.73
CA ARG A 179 -4.93 1.75 -65.60
C ARG A 179 -3.92 1.05 -66.51
N ARG A 180 -3.24 -0.01 -66.03
CA ARG A 180 -2.35 -0.81 -66.86
C ARG A 180 -3.10 -1.50 -67.99
N LEU A 181 -4.25 -2.12 -67.69
CA LEU A 181 -5.09 -2.76 -68.70
C LEU A 181 -5.62 -1.76 -69.72
N GLU A 182 -6.03 -0.56 -69.30
CA GLU A 182 -6.42 0.53 -70.21
C GLU A 182 -5.28 0.91 -71.16
N LEU A 183 -4.08 1.13 -70.62
CA LEU A 183 -2.90 1.47 -71.43
C LEU A 183 -2.50 0.35 -72.40
N GLU A 184 -2.62 -0.91 -71.99
CA GLU A 184 -2.36 -2.06 -72.87
C GLU A 184 -3.37 -2.17 -74.01
N ARG A 185 -4.65 -1.90 -73.74
CA ARG A 185 -5.69 -1.83 -74.77
C ARG A 185 -5.38 -0.73 -75.78
N GLU A 186 -5.09 0.48 -75.31
CA GLU A 186 -4.74 1.61 -76.17
C GLU A 186 -3.48 1.32 -77.01
N ARG A 187 -2.44 0.75 -76.40
CA ARG A 187 -1.23 0.33 -77.12
C ARG A 187 -1.53 -0.70 -78.22
N THR A 188 -2.38 -1.67 -77.91
CA THR A 188 -2.77 -2.70 -78.88
C THR A 188 -3.55 -2.10 -80.05
N GLU A 189 -4.43 -1.14 -79.79
CA GLU A 189 -5.17 -0.42 -80.83
C GLU A 189 -4.24 0.44 -81.70
N ARG A 190 -3.30 1.18 -81.08
CA ARG A 190 -2.28 1.91 -81.82
C ARG A 190 -1.42 0.97 -82.68
N MET A 191 -1.04 -0.20 -82.16
CA MET A 191 -0.26 -1.19 -82.92
C MET A 191 -1.04 -1.69 -84.15
N LYS A 192 -2.34 -1.96 -84.01
CA LYS A 192 -3.21 -2.33 -85.16
C LYS A 192 -3.26 -1.23 -86.22
N LEU A 193 -3.31 0.04 -85.80
CA LEU A 193 -3.34 1.21 -86.68
C LEU A 193 -1.95 1.64 -87.20
N ALA A 194 -0.86 1.09 -86.68
CA ALA A 194 0.49 1.43 -87.13
C ALA A 194 0.80 0.85 -88.52
N GLU A 195 0.17 -0.29 -88.87
CA GLU A 195 0.31 -0.88 -90.20
C GLU A 195 -0.36 0.02 -91.26
N PRO A 196 0.37 0.40 -92.35
CA PRO A 196 -0.14 1.30 -93.38
C PRO A 196 -1.49 0.85 -93.98
N GLU A 197 -1.65 -0.44 -94.23
CA GLU A 197 -2.89 -0.99 -94.81
C GLU A 197 -4.09 -0.86 -93.88
N ASN A 198 -3.90 -1.19 -92.60
CA ASN A 198 -4.97 -1.09 -91.60
C ASN A 198 -5.37 0.37 -91.38
N ARG A 199 -4.40 1.28 -91.40
CA ARG A 199 -4.65 2.72 -91.31
C ARG A 199 -5.43 3.25 -92.51
N LEU A 200 -5.07 2.85 -93.73
CA LEU A 200 -5.81 3.20 -94.96
C LEU A 200 -7.26 2.70 -94.89
N ARG A 201 -7.47 1.43 -94.49
CA ARG A 201 -8.82 0.86 -94.33
C ARG A 201 -9.63 1.61 -93.28
N ALA A 202 -9.04 1.91 -92.12
CA ALA A 202 -9.71 2.65 -91.05
C ALA A 202 -10.07 4.09 -91.47
N GLY A 203 -9.21 4.78 -92.22
CA GLY A 203 -9.52 6.11 -92.75
C GLY A 203 -10.62 6.10 -93.81
N ILE A 204 -10.65 5.08 -94.69
CA ILE A 204 -11.73 4.88 -95.65
C ILE A 204 -13.06 4.58 -94.93
N GLU A 205 -13.03 3.75 -93.90
CA GLU A 205 -14.20 3.40 -93.10
C GLU A 205 -14.75 4.64 -92.38
N LEU A 206 -13.88 5.41 -91.72
CA LEU A 206 -14.23 6.69 -91.12
C LEU A 206 -14.89 7.62 -92.14
N PHE A 207 -14.33 7.72 -93.36
CA PHE A 207 -14.92 8.53 -94.44
C PHE A 207 -16.30 8.02 -94.87
N ASN A 208 -16.46 6.72 -94.98
CA ASN A 208 -17.71 6.09 -95.36
C ASN A 208 -18.82 6.30 -94.31
N GLU A 209 -18.48 6.39 -93.03
CA GLU A 209 -19.40 6.72 -91.95
C GLU A 209 -19.71 8.22 -91.85
N SER A 210 -18.89 9.05 -92.48
CA SER A 210 -19.06 10.50 -92.44
C SER A 210 -20.17 11.02 -93.36
N ARG A 211 -20.66 12.22 -93.03
CA ARG A 211 -21.60 12.97 -93.88
C ARG A 211 -21.00 13.35 -95.24
N HIS A 212 -19.67 13.36 -95.38
CA HIS A 212 -19.01 13.70 -96.64
C HIS A 212 -19.22 12.64 -97.73
N ARG A 213 -19.52 11.39 -97.35
CA ARG A 213 -19.92 10.34 -98.30
C ARG A 213 -21.15 10.73 -99.11
N GLU A 214 -22.15 11.32 -98.47
CA GLU A 214 -23.38 11.75 -99.14
C GLU A 214 -23.12 12.88 -100.15
N ALA A 215 -22.22 13.80 -99.80
CA ALA A 215 -21.79 14.88 -100.69
C ALA A 215 -21.09 14.33 -101.95
N VAL A 216 -20.17 13.38 -101.78
CA VAL A 216 -19.51 12.71 -102.91
C VAL A 216 -20.49 11.90 -103.75
N THR A 217 -21.44 11.21 -103.12
CA THR A 217 -22.48 10.45 -103.82
C THR A 217 -23.36 11.36 -104.68
N THR A 218 -23.72 12.53 -104.16
CA THR A 218 -24.52 13.52 -104.88
C THR A 218 -23.77 14.06 -106.11
N LEU A 219 -22.49 14.43 -105.95
CA LEU A 219 -21.65 14.87 -107.06
C LEU A 219 -21.42 13.78 -108.10
N SER A 220 -21.30 12.52 -107.66
CA SER A 220 -21.10 11.39 -108.57
C SER A 220 -22.34 11.07 -109.41
N ARG A 221 -23.55 11.43 -108.95
CA ARG A 221 -24.77 11.31 -109.77
C ARG A 221 -24.80 12.33 -110.91
N THR A 222 -24.25 13.52 -110.71
CA THR A 222 -24.27 14.61 -111.70
C THR A 222 -23.09 14.55 -112.66
N LEU A 223 -21.88 14.22 -112.15
CA LEU A 223 -20.63 14.28 -112.91
C LEU A 223 -20.11 12.90 -113.37
N GLY A 224 -20.77 11.82 -112.96
CA GLY A 224 -20.35 10.44 -113.21
C GLY A 224 -19.43 9.88 -112.13
N GLN A 225 -18.92 8.67 -112.34
CA GLN A 225 -18.02 8.04 -111.36
C GLN A 225 -16.69 8.79 -111.27
N PRO A 226 -16.23 9.14 -110.05
CA PRO A 226 -14.91 9.73 -109.86
C PRO A 226 -13.81 8.66 -109.92
N ASN A 227 -12.63 9.05 -110.36
CA ASN A 227 -11.42 8.32 -110.01
C ASN A 227 -11.08 8.64 -108.56
N VAL A 228 -10.82 7.61 -107.75
CA VAL A 228 -10.51 7.75 -106.33
C VAL A 228 -9.05 7.41 -106.09
N HIS A 229 -8.37 8.30 -105.38
CA HIS A 229 -7.00 8.10 -104.93
C HIS A 229 -6.96 8.16 -103.41
N VAL A 230 -6.38 7.15 -102.79
CA VAL A 230 -6.20 7.09 -101.33
C VAL A 230 -4.72 6.98 -101.01
N GLU A 231 -4.20 7.89 -100.20
CA GLU A 231 -2.80 7.87 -99.77
C GLU A 231 -2.65 8.24 -98.29
N LEU A 232 -1.53 7.84 -97.70
CA LEU A 232 -1.16 8.25 -96.35
C LEU A 232 -0.40 9.57 -96.40
N GLY A 233 -0.71 10.47 -95.48
CA GLY A 233 0.07 11.67 -95.22
C GLY A 233 1.44 11.36 -94.59
N ARG A 234 2.09 12.40 -94.06
CA ARG A 234 3.38 12.28 -93.36
C ARG A 234 3.19 12.35 -91.85
N GLY A 235 4.04 11.65 -91.10
CA GLY A 235 4.05 11.63 -89.63
C GLY A 235 4.01 10.21 -89.07
N GLU A 236 4.10 10.08 -87.74
CA GLU A 236 4.00 8.79 -87.03
C GLU A 236 2.55 8.24 -87.03
N GLU A 237 1.58 9.14 -86.93
CA GLU A 237 0.15 8.85 -87.12
C GLU A 237 -0.40 9.70 -88.30
N PRO A 238 -0.05 9.37 -89.55
CA PRO A 238 -0.44 10.19 -90.69
C PRO A 238 -1.95 10.06 -90.98
N PRO A 239 -2.60 11.16 -91.40
CA PRO A 239 -3.98 11.11 -91.89
C PRO A 239 -4.05 10.34 -93.21
N VAL A 240 -5.21 9.77 -93.50
CA VAL A 240 -5.55 9.18 -94.80
C VAL A 240 -6.16 10.26 -95.68
N PHE A 241 -5.51 10.58 -96.78
CA PHE A 241 -6.07 11.48 -97.79
C PHE A 241 -6.89 10.69 -98.81
N ILE A 242 -8.12 11.13 -99.06
CA ILE A 242 -9.05 10.53 -100.02
C ILE A 242 -9.40 11.61 -101.04
N GLY A 243 -8.79 11.49 -102.22
CA GLY A 243 -9.00 12.36 -103.36
C GLY A 243 -10.05 11.79 -104.31
N PHE A 244 -10.97 12.63 -104.75
CA PHE A 244 -11.95 12.33 -105.79
C PHE A 244 -11.75 13.26 -106.96
N THR A 245 -11.67 12.72 -108.18
CA THR A 245 -11.53 13.51 -109.40
C THR A 245 -12.59 13.10 -110.43
N TRP A 246 -13.36 14.06 -110.95
CA TRP A 246 -14.43 13.82 -111.92
C TRP A 246 -14.05 14.33 -113.31
N ARG A 247 -13.68 13.42 -114.22
CA ARG A 247 -13.53 13.66 -115.68
C ARG A 247 -12.77 14.95 -116.08
N GLY A 248 -11.83 15.39 -115.24
CA GLY A 248 -11.06 16.63 -115.45
C GLY A 248 -11.80 17.94 -115.20
N VAL A 249 -12.97 17.91 -114.56
CA VAL A 249 -13.86 19.06 -114.33
C VAL A 249 -13.86 19.52 -112.87
N SER A 250 -13.70 18.61 -111.92
CA SER A 250 -13.61 19.00 -110.51
C SER A 250 -12.90 17.95 -109.69
N TRP A 251 -12.39 18.36 -108.54
CA TRP A 251 -11.77 17.47 -107.58
C TRP A 251 -11.98 17.94 -106.14
N ARG A 252 -11.94 16.98 -105.21
CA ARG A 252 -12.00 17.22 -103.76
C ARG A 252 -11.14 16.22 -103.02
N THR A 253 -10.43 16.70 -102.01
CA THR A 253 -9.59 15.87 -101.13
C THR A 253 -10.07 16.01 -99.70
N PHE A 254 -10.31 14.87 -99.06
CA PHE A 254 -10.66 14.76 -97.66
C PHE A 254 -9.48 14.18 -96.89
N ALA A 255 -9.23 14.67 -95.68
CA ALA A 255 -8.37 14.02 -94.72
C ALA A 255 -9.26 13.27 -93.73
N ALA A 256 -8.99 11.99 -93.53
CA ALA A 256 -9.57 11.15 -92.50
C ALA A 256 -8.46 10.71 -91.55
N ASN A 257 -8.54 11.11 -90.28
CA ASN A 257 -7.54 10.75 -89.29
C ASN A 257 -8.08 9.68 -88.33
N PRO A 258 -7.71 8.39 -88.53
CA PRO A 258 -8.14 7.30 -87.66
C PRO A 258 -7.36 7.24 -86.34
N GLY A 259 -6.38 8.14 -86.11
CA GLY A 259 -5.57 8.18 -84.88
C GLY A 259 -6.42 8.48 -83.64
N LEU A 260 -6.19 7.72 -82.57
CA LEU A 260 -6.91 7.87 -81.30
C LEU A 260 -6.58 9.17 -80.58
N ALA A 261 -5.38 9.72 -80.81
CA ALA A 261 -4.92 10.98 -80.22
C ALA A 261 -5.57 12.24 -80.83
N VAL A 262 -6.42 12.08 -81.84
CA VAL A 262 -6.97 13.18 -82.62
C VAL A 262 -8.38 13.52 -82.10
N GLU A 263 -8.52 14.74 -81.57
CA GLU A 263 -9.81 15.29 -81.16
C GLU A 263 -10.78 15.43 -82.35
N GLU A 264 -12.09 15.35 -82.10
CA GLU A 264 -13.11 15.51 -83.15
C GLU A 264 -13.16 16.97 -83.68
N PRO A 265 -13.39 17.21 -84.99
CA PRO A 265 -13.78 16.26 -86.03
C PRO A 265 -12.59 15.54 -86.70
N ARG A 266 -12.71 14.23 -86.85
CA ARG A 266 -11.66 13.38 -87.45
C ARG A 266 -11.65 13.35 -88.98
N ILE A 267 -12.61 14.04 -89.63
CA ILE A 267 -12.65 14.21 -91.08
C ILE A 267 -12.88 15.68 -91.41
N TYR A 268 -12.09 16.17 -92.36
CA TYR A 268 -12.24 17.52 -92.89
C TYR A 268 -11.84 17.57 -94.37
N VAL A 269 -12.36 18.59 -95.07
CA VAL A 269 -11.96 18.88 -96.45
C VAL A 269 -10.60 19.58 -96.41
N VAL A 270 -9.64 19.03 -97.13
CA VAL A 270 -8.27 19.58 -97.23
C VAL A 270 -8.20 20.59 -98.36
N SER A 271 -8.78 20.23 -99.51
CA SER A 271 -8.70 21.04 -100.71
C SER A 271 -9.76 20.63 -101.74
N SER A 272 -10.08 21.54 -102.65
CA SER A 272 -11.05 21.32 -103.74
C SER A 272 -10.79 22.29 -104.89
N GLY A 273 -11.16 21.90 -106.12
CA GLY A 273 -11.05 22.77 -107.30
C GLY A 273 -11.99 22.36 -108.44
N GLU A 274 -12.14 23.27 -109.40
CA GLU A 274 -12.97 23.12 -110.63
C GLU A 274 -12.11 22.96 -111.90
N ASP A 275 -10.81 22.71 -111.73
CA ASP A 275 -9.85 22.37 -112.79
C ASP A 275 -8.83 21.34 -112.27
N LEU A 276 -8.07 20.67 -113.15
CA LEU A 276 -7.05 19.70 -112.72
C LEU A 276 -5.70 20.33 -112.33
N SER A 277 -5.62 21.67 -112.25
CA SER A 277 -4.35 22.38 -112.05
C SER A 277 -3.67 22.06 -110.70
N GLY A 278 -4.43 21.53 -109.74
CA GLY A 278 -3.97 21.18 -108.39
C GLY A 278 -3.99 19.68 -108.05
N VAL A 279 -4.09 18.78 -109.04
CA VAL A 279 -4.20 17.33 -108.82
C VAL A 279 -3.00 16.59 -109.39
N ASP A 280 -2.39 15.71 -108.59
CA ASP A 280 -1.39 14.75 -109.09
C ASP A 280 -2.05 13.68 -109.97
N GLU A 281 -1.61 13.54 -111.23
CA GLU A 281 -2.07 12.50 -112.17
C GLU A 281 -1.50 11.12 -111.82
N LYS A 282 -2.01 10.52 -110.74
CA LYS A 282 -1.73 9.12 -110.35
C LYS A 282 -2.86 8.20 -110.81
N PRO A 283 -2.57 6.92 -111.17
CA PRO A 283 -3.63 5.97 -111.47
C PRO A 283 -4.51 5.72 -110.23
N PRO A 284 -5.83 5.54 -110.39
CA PRO A 284 -6.73 5.30 -109.27
C PRO A 284 -6.36 4.00 -108.56
N ASN A 285 -6.39 4.02 -107.23
CA ASN A 285 -6.11 2.85 -106.37
C ASN A 285 -7.31 2.46 -105.49
N ALA A 286 -8.44 3.14 -105.69
CA ALA A 286 -9.71 2.91 -105.03
C ALA A 286 -10.86 3.24 -105.99
N HIS A 287 -12.06 2.79 -105.66
CA HIS A 287 -13.27 3.10 -106.42
C HIS A 287 -14.49 3.31 -105.51
N VAL A 288 -15.54 3.91 -106.07
CA VAL A 288 -16.84 4.06 -105.38
C VAL A 288 -17.72 2.86 -105.71
N GLY A 289 -17.92 1.99 -104.74
CA GLY A 289 -18.78 0.81 -104.83
C GLY A 289 -20.27 1.09 -104.59
N PRO A 290 -21.09 0.03 -104.46
CA PRO A 290 -22.54 0.15 -104.23
C PRO A 290 -22.86 1.00 -103.00
N GLY A 291 -23.87 1.87 -103.12
CA GLY A 291 -24.29 2.76 -102.04
C GLY A 291 -23.33 3.92 -101.74
N GLY A 292 -22.41 4.24 -102.67
CA GLY A 292 -21.51 5.39 -102.54
C GLY A 292 -20.34 5.16 -101.59
N ARG A 293 -20.06 3.91 -101.21
CA ARG A 293 -18.94 3.56 -100.32
C ARG A 293 -17.63 3.52 -101.09
N VAL A 294 -16.58 4.10 -100.53
CA VAL A 294 -15.21 3.98 -101.06
C VAL A 294 -14.65 2.61 -100.67
N LEU A 295 -14.07 1.91 -101.64
CA LEU A 295 -13.39 0.63 -101.46
C LEU A 295 -11.96 0.74 -102.02
N LEU A 296 -10.99 0.16 -101.29
CA LEU A 296 -9.60 0.08 -101.73
C LEU A 296 -9.45 -1.03 -102.79
N GLY A 297 -8.66 -0.79 -103.85
CA GLY A 297 -8.49 -1.71 -104.97
C GLY A 297 -9.22 -1.26 -106.24
N LEU A 298 -8.83 -1.85 -107.37
CA LEU A 298 -9.43 -1.63 -108.70
C LEU A 298 -10.59 -2.61 -108.94
#